data_AF-A0A3D4BX19-F1
#
_entry.id   AF-A0A3D4BX19-F1
#
_cell.length_a   1.000
_cell.length_b   1.000
_cell.length_c   1.000
_cell.angle_alpha   90.00
_cell.angle_beta   90.00
_cell.angle_gamma   90.00
#
_symmetry.space_group_name_H-M   'P 1'
#
loop_
_entity.id
_entity.type
_entity.pdbx_description
1 polymer ?
#
loop_
_entity_poly.entity_id
_entity_poly.type
_entity_poly.pdbx_seq_one_letter_code
_entity_poly.pdbx_strand_id
1 'polypeptide(L)'
;MTTVNISLPDSMRDFINEQVAKCGYSTTSEYIRHLIRQDLEKVAQARLETLLLEGLDSGEAIEITDEWWQQKRTQLLERLRK
;
A
#
# COMPACT_ATOMS: atom_id res chain seq x y z
N MET A 1 21.94 -0.16 4.26
CA MET A 1 21.02 0.97 4.01
C MET A 1 21.50 1.69 2.76
N THR A 2 20.58 2.12 1.90
CA THR A 2 20.89 2.96 0.72
C THR A 2 20.71 4.42 1.11
N THR A 3 21.64 5.29 0.71
CA THR A 3 21.61 6.72 1.03
C THR A 3 20.86 7.48 -0.05
N VAL A 4 19.98 8.41 0.35
CA VAL A 4 19.28 9.33 -0.54
C VAL A 4 19.65 10.76 -0.13
N ASN A 5 20.18 11.55 -1.07
CA ASN A 5 20.50 12.95 -0.84
C ASN A 5 19.34 13.83 -1.29
N ILE A 6 18.89 14.74 -0.44
CA ILE A 6 17.75 15.61 -0.69
C ILE A 6 18.15 17.04 -0.31
N SER A 7 18.01 17.97 -1.26
CA SER A 7 18.18 19.40 -1.00
C SER A 7 16.84 20.01 -0.63
N LEU A 8 16.80 20.72 0.49
CA LEU A 8 15.58 21.36 1.02
C LEU A 8 15.89 22.83 1.36
N PRO A 9 14.92 23.75 1.18
CA PRO A 9 15.01 25.11 1.71
C PRO A 9 15.22 25.11 3.22
N ASP A 10 15.86 26.17 3.74
CA ASP A 10 16.16 26.28 5.16
C ASP A 10 14.91 26.21 6.04
N SER A 11 13.80 26.83 5.59
CA SER A 11 12.50 26.77 6.28
C SER A 11 11.97 25.34 6.46
N MET A 12 12.20 24.46 5.49
CA MET A 12 11.78 23.05 5.60
C MET A 12 12.71 22.27 6.54
N ARG A 13 14.01 22.60 6.57
CA ARG A 13 14.95 21.98 7.50
C ARG A 13 14.60 22.32 8.94
N ASP A 14 14.29 23.60 9.21
CA ASP A 14 13.90 24.08 10.54
C ASP A 14 12.61 23.41 11.01
N PHE A 15 11.61 23.33 10.12
CA PHE A 15 10.38 22.59 10.39
C PHE A 15 10.65 21.12 10.75
N ILE A 16 11.52 20.42 10.00
CA ILE A 16 11.85 19.03 10.30
C ILE A 16 12.53 18.91 11.67
N ASN A 17 13.45 19.82 12.00
CA ASN A 17 14.13 19.82 13.31
C ASN A 17 13.14 19.99 14.46
N GLU A 18 12.15 20.88 14.31
CA GLU A 18 11.07 21.04 15.29
C GLU A 18 10.23 19.76 15.43
N GLN A 19 9.87 19.10 14.33
CA GLN A 19 9.12 17.84 14.37
C GLN A 19 9.93 16.70 15.01
N VAL A 20 11.23 16.65 14.74
CA VAL A 20 12.14 15.67 15.37
C VAL A 20 12.14 15.86 16.89
N ALA A 21 12.29 17.10 17.37
CA ALA A 21 12.27 17.42 18.79
C ALA A 21 10.90 17.14 19.44
N LYS A 22 9.81 17.49 18.75
CA LYS A 22 8.43 17.34 19.26
C LYS A 22 7.98 15.88 19.34
N CYS A 23 8.30 15.08 18.32
CA CYS A 23 7.85 13.70 18.20
C CYS A 23 8.86 12.70 18.78
N GLY A 24 9.97 13.18 19.36
CA GLY A 24 10.98 12.35 20.02
C GLY A 24 11.83 11.51 19.05
N TYR A 25 11.93 11.91 17.79
CA TYR A 25 12.82 11.24 16.84
C TYR A 25 14.28 11.58 17.15
N SER A 26 15.20 10.65 16.87
CA SER A 26 16.63 10.85 17.12
C SER A 26 17.34 11.55 15.96
N THR A 27 16.78 11.46 14.74
CA THR A 27 17.37 12.06 13.53
C THR A 27 16.31 12.51 12.52
N THR A 28 16.65 13.47 11.67
CA THR A 28 15.87 13.86 10.47
C THR A 28 15.57 12.66 9.58
N SER A 29 16.55 11.77 9.38
CA SER A 29 16.39 10.55 8.59
C SER A 29 15.36 9.58 9.17
N GLU A 30 15.14 9.60 10.48
CA GLU A 30 14.10 8.81 11.13
C GLU A 30 12.71 9.38 10.89
N TYR A 31 12.56 10.70 11.05
CA TYR A 31 11.33 11.40 10.72
C TYR A 31 10.92 11.19 9.26
N ILE A 32 11.86 11.37 8.32
CA ILE A 32 11.60 11.17 6.89
C ILE A 32 11.21 9.71 6.59
N ARG A 33 11.90 8.72 7.19
CA ARG A 33 11.51 7.30 7.02
C ARG A 33 10.11 7.01 7.55
N HIS A 34 9.72 7.65 8.65
CA HIS A 34 8.37 7.52 9.18
C HIS A 34 7.33 8.09 8.20
N LEU A 35 7.55 9.28 7.65
CA LEU A 35 6.68 9.88 6.65
C LEU A 35 6.55 9.01 5.39
N ILE A 36 7.66 8.45 4.90
CA ILE A 36 7.64 7.54 3.74
C ILE A 36 6.80 6.30 4.03
N ARG A 37 6.89 5.72 5.24
CA ARG A 37 6.06 4.56 5.61
C ARG A 37 4.57 4.90 5.63
N GLN A 38 4.21 6.06 6.18
CA GLN A 38 2.83 6.53 6.18
C GLN A 38 2.32 6.77 4.75
N ASP A 39 3.16 7.31 3.86
CA ASP A 39 2.80 7.51 2.46
C ASP A 39 2.60 6.18 1.73
N LEU A 40 3.50 5.21 1.94
CA LEU A 40 3.34 3.84 1.40
C LEU A 40 2.05 3.17 1.87
N GLU A 41 1.70 3.34 3.14
CA GLU A 41 0.44 2.82 3.70
C GLU A 41 -0.78 3.46 3.03
N LYS A 42 -0.78 4.79 2.86
CA LYS A 42 -1.86 5.50 2.14
C LYS A 42 -1.99 5.04 0.69
N VAL A 43 -0.88 4.87 -0.02
CA VAL A 43 -0.89 4.36 -1.40
C VAL A 43 -1.44 2.93 -1.46
N ALA A 44 -1.04 2.07 -0.52
CA ALA A 44 -1.55 0.71 -0.43
C ALA A 44 -3.06 0.69 -0.11
N GLN A 45 -3.52 1.54 0.80
CA GLN A 45 -4.94 1.69 1.13
C GLN A 45 -5.74 2.18 -0.07
N ALA A 46 -5.28 3.22 -0.77
CA ALA A 46 -5.96 3.74 -1.96
C ALA A 46 -6.09 2.65 -3.04
N ARG A 47 -5.04 1.84 -3.23
CA ARG A 47 -5.10 0.70 -4.15
C ARG A 47 -6.12 -0.35 -3.71
N LEU A 48 -6.19 -0.67 -2.42
CA LEU A 48 -7.18 -1.60 -1.88
C LEU A 48 -8.61 -1.09 -2.11
N GLU A 49 -8.85 0.20 -1.84
CA GLU A 49 -10.16 0.84 -2.08
C GLU A 49 -10.57 0.75 -3.55
N THR A 50 -9.65 1.01 -4.49
CA THR A 50 -9.92 0.81 -5.93
C THR A 50 -10.32 -0.63 -6.25
N LEU A 51 -9.58 -1.63 -5.73
CA LEU A 51 -9.91 -3.04 -5.97
C LEU A 51 -11.26 -3.46 -5.36
N LEU A 52 -11.62 -2.88 -4.21
CA LEU A 52 -12.92 -3.13 -3.59
C LEU A 52 -14.05 -2.53 -4.43
N LEU A 53 -13.88 -1.32 -4.96
CA LEU A 53 -14.85 -0.71 -5.88
C LEU A 53 -14.99 -1.54 -7.16
N GLU A 54 -13.88 -1.98 -7.77
CA GLU A 54 -13.91 -2.90 -8.92
C GLU A 54 -14.65 -4.20 -8.58
N GLY A 55 -14.49 -4.73 -7.38
CA GLY A 55 -15.21 -5.91 -6.89
C GLY A 55 -16.72 -5.67 -6.75
N LEU A 56 -17.13 -4.50 -6.24
CA LEU A 56 -18.54 -4.11 -6.15
C LEU A 56 -19.17 -3.92 -7.53
N ASP A 57 -18.41 -3.36 -8.47
CA ASP A 57 -18.84 -3.14 -9.86
C ASP A 57 -18.73 -4.41 -10.71
N SER A 58 -18.20 -5.53 -10.18
CA SER A 58 -17.94 -6.76 -10.92
C SER A 58 -19.20 -7.59 -11.28
N GLY A 59 -20.37 -7.15 -10.82
CA GLY A 59 -21.66 -7.76 -11.11
C GLY A 59 -22.32 -8.37 -9.87
N GLU A 60 -23.30 -9.24 -10.09
CA GLU A 60 -24.06 -9.85 -8.99
C GLU A 60 -23.19 -10.80 -8.17
N ALA A 61 -23.32 -10.69 -6.85
CA ALA A 61 -22.67 -11.60 -5.93
C ALA A 61 -23.24 -13.02 -6.13
N ILE A 62 -22.34 -13.98 -6.31
CA ILE A 62 -22.67 -15.40 -6.38
C ILE A 62 -22.29 -16.08 -5.07
N GLU A 63 -23.09 -17.07 -4.68
CA GLU A 63 -22.75 -17.92 -3.55
C GLU A 63 -21.55 -18.82 -3.92
N ILE A 64 -20.50 -18.75 -3.10
CA ILE A 64 -19.30 -19.57 -3.28
C ILE A 64 -19.47 -20.86 -2.46
N THR A 65 -19.80 -21.96 -3.12
CA THR A 65 -19.91 -23.30 -2.51
C THR A 65 -18.67 -24.15 -2.79
N ASP A 66 -18.52 -25.27 -2.08
CA ASP A 66 -17.44 -26.23 -2.35
C ASP A 66 -17.52 -26.80 -3.77
N GLU A 67 -18.74 -27.08 -4.26
CA GLU A 67 -18.97 -27.57 -5.62
C GLU A 67 -18.53 -26.54 -6.67
N TRP A 68 -18.85 -25.25 -6.45
CA TRP A 68 -18.40 -24.17 -7.31
C TRP A 68 -16.87 -24.10 -7.39
N TRP A 69 -16.17 -24.26 -6.26
CA TRP A 69 -14.71 -24.28 -6.22
C TRP A 69 -14.11 -25.46 -7.00
N GLN A 70 -14.68 -26.65 -6.86
CA GLN A 70 -14.24 -27.84 -7.60
C GLN A 70 -14.44 -27.68 -9.11
N GLN A 71 -15.58 -27.12 -9.52
CA GLN A 71 -15.87 -26.85 -10.92
C GLN A 71 -14.88 -25.82 -11.49
N LYS A 72 -14.63 -24.73 -10.77
CA LYS A 72 -13.70 -23.68 -11.20
C LYS A 72 -12.25 -24.16 -11.31
N ARG A 73 -11.79 -25.01 -10.39
CA ARG A 73 -10.47 -25.66 -10.48
C ARG A 73 -10.35 -26.55 -11.69
N THR A 74 -11.36 -27.38 -11.96
CA THR A 74 -11.38 -28.27 -13.13
C THR A 74 -11.27 -27.46 -14.43
N GLN A 75 -12.07 -26.39 -14.57
CA GLN A 75 -12.02 -25.50 -15.74
C GLN A 75 -10.65 -24.82 -15.93
N LEU A 76 -10.01 -24.39 -14.84
CA LEU A 76 -8.66 -23.80 -14.90
C LEU A 76 -7.61 -24.81 -15.38
N LEU A 77 -7.65 -26.04 -14.86
CA LEU A 77 -6.71 -27.10 -15.25
C LEU A 77 -6.90 -27.52 -16.72
N GLU A 78 -8.13 -27.54 -17.21
CA GLU A 78 -8.42 -27.80 -18.63
C GLU A 78 -7.90 -26.68 -19.53
N ARG A 79 -8.04 -25.41 -19.13
CA ARG A 79 -7.47 -24.27 -19.85
C ARG A 79 -5.96 -24.28 -19.91
N LEU A 80 -5.29 -24.70 -18.83
CA LEU A 80 -3.81 -24.78 -18.77
C LEU A 80 -3.23 -25.99 -19.51
N ARG A 81 -4.06 -26.99 -19.83
CA ARG A 81 -3.66 -28.18 -20.61
C ARG A 81 -3.78 -27.98 -22.13
N LYS A 82 -4.48 -26.94 -22.58
CA LYS A 82 -4.50 -26.50 -23.98
C LYS A 82 -3.38 -25.49 -24.24
#